data_AF-D4H0V5-F1
#
_entry.id   AF-D4H0V5-F1
#
_cell.length_a   1.000
_cell.length_b   1.000
_cell.length_c   1.000
_cell.angle_alpha   90.00
_cell.angle_beta   90.00
_cell.angle_gamma   90.00
#
_symmetry.space_group_name_H-M   'P 1'
#
loop_
_entity.id
_entity.type
_entity.pdbx_description
1 polymer ?
#
loop_
_entity_poly.entity_id
_entity_poly.type
_entity_poly.pdbx_seq_one_letter_code
_entity_poly.pdbx_strand_id
1 'polypeptide(L)'
;MSQKIMTLFALVLSAVLIAPLSVSAGEDDYIVGLSAFRDGLYEISAPTLESYLGGETDKRKADYAHYLLYRIYMADKDYQKSLAHLKAVDDVVDRRFEREQMTRDMMIMLTKTDCSAASAYLVKANDEDSINYYLDSECKPDESAAKIIIENATETGTKLKVVSEFSDKPVIVGSVFDSIDPTTLDAKTKKYFALYFYKNGDMERFSKVRAVYEDSDVVGLDLDRMWQAGEKESFIAGFEKFKDKYELAGANACRAIDIYKKSEKPFDCDLINECMQEYSVEFVQVKGACLVKAGDKEKVTAFIDSLKPAIFSGMCSYGEYIFYNELYTGKSESKFYQCEERYKIAEILMRKEKYQSVVNMFFKKEGDMDKFYTASAFRKLGKTDVADSTASGIKDESLKATYNGGTQ
;
A
#
# COMPACT_ATOMS: atom_id res chain seq x y z
N MET A 1 -63.22 -12.68 -94.95
CA MET A 1 -64.30 -12.28 -94.03
C MET A 1 -64.56 -13.45 -93.08
N SER A 2 -64.33 -13.42 -91.76
CA SER A 2 -63.50 -12.54 -90.93
C SER A 2 -62.98 -13.43 -89.80
N GLN A 3 -61.69 -13.71 -89.86
CA GLN A 3 -60.91 -14.46 -88.88
C GLN A 3 -60.26 -13.40 -87.99
N LYS A 4 -60.85 -13.08 -86.82
CA LYS A 4 -60.29 -12.25 -85.73
C LYS A 4 -61.33 -11.89 -84.65
N ILE A 5 -61.95 -12.87 -83.98
CA ILE A 5 -62.60 -12.61 -82.67
C ILE A 5 -62.48 -13.88 -81.81
N MET A 6 -61.25 -14.31 -81.55
CA MET A 6 -60.98 -15.43 -80.65
C MET A 6 -59.63 -15.23 -79.97
N THR A 7 -59.47 -14.06 -79.34
CA THR A 7 -58.31 -13.72 -78.50
C THR A 7 -58.61 -12.42 -77.74
N LEU A 8 -59.70 -12.36 -76.94
CA LEU A 8 -59.90 -11.23 -76.03
C LEU A 8 -60.91 -11.49 -74.88
N PHE A 9 -61.13 -12.74 -74.48
CA PHE A 9 -62.05 -13.07 -73.37
C PHE A 9 -61.45 -14.04 -72.34
N ALA A 10 -60.11 -14.04 -72.22
CA ALA A 10 -59.36 -14.76 -71.19
C ALA A 10 -58.47 -13.83 -70.35
N LEU A 11 -58.83 -12.53 -70.29
CA LEU A 11 -58.04 -11.48 -69.64
C LEU A 11 -58.93 -10.45 -68.92
N VAL A 12 -60.03 -10.93 -68.31
CA VAL A 12 -60.95 -10.11 -67.48
C VAL A 12 -61.14 -10.72 -66.07
N LEU A 13 -60.36 -11.76 -65.72
CA LEU A 13 -60.47 -12.45 -64.41
C LEU A 13 -59.18 -12.41 -63.57
N SER A 14 -58.29 -11.44 -63.82
CA SER A 14 -57.01 -11.28 -63.08
C SER A 14 -56.70 -9.82 -62.74
N ALA A 15 -57.73 -9.02 -62.49
CA ALA A 15 -57.61 -7.69 -61.90
C ALA A 15 -58.60 -7.55 -60.74
N VAL A 16 -58.53 -8.49 -59.79
CA VAL A 16 -58.79 -8.12 -58.40
C VAL A 16 -57.65 -7.17 -58.06
N LEU A 17 -57.94 -5.87 -58.16
CA LEU A 17 -57.21 -4.84 -57.45
C LEU A 17 -57.21 -5.23 -55.98
N ILE A 18 -56.19 -5.99 -55.57
CA ILE A 18 -55.57 -5.81 -54.27
C ILE A 18 -54.86 -4.46 -54.40
N ALA A 19 -55.63 -3.37 -54.38
CA ALA A 19 -55.09 -2.16 -53.82
C ALA A 19 -54.69 -2.56 -52.39
N PRO A 20 -53.45 -2.36 -51.92
CA PRO A 20 -53.28 -2.27 -50.49
C PRO A 20 -54.29 -1.22 -50.05
N LEU A 21 -55.25 -1.62 -49.21
CA LEU A 21 -55.89 -0.64 -48.35
C LEU A 21 -54.72 -0.01 -47.62
N SER A 22 -54.32 1.17 -48.07
CA SER A 22 -53.63 2.13 -47.24
C SER A 22 -54.63 2.41 -46.13
N VAL A 23 -54.66 1.54 -45.12
CA VAL A 23 -55.20 1.89 -43.81
C VAL A 23 -54.32 3.06 -43.43
N SER A 24 -54.85 4.28 -43.61
CA SER A 24 -54.20 5.45 -43.08
C SER A 24 -54.14 5.21 -41.59
N ALA A 25 -52.95 4.94 -41.06
CA ALA A 25 -52.74 4.91 -39.63
C ALA A 25 -53.35 6.20 -39.07
N GLY A 26 -54.35 6.03 -38.21
CA GLY A 26 -55.34 7.05 -37.92
C GLY A 26 -55.38 7.37 -36.44
N GLU A 27 -56.20 8.36 -36.08
CA GLU A 27 -56.47 8.72 -34.68
C GLU A 27 -56.90 7.51 -33.82
N ASP A 28 -57.53 6.50 -34.43
CA ASP A 28 -57.91 5.24 -33.77
C ASP A 28 -56.70 4.45 -33.24
N ASP A 29 -55.60 4.36 -33.99
CA ASP A 29 -54.39 3.64 -33.56
C ASP A 29 -53.76 4.31 -32.34
N TYR A 30 -53.78 5.65 -32.30
CA TYR A 30 -53.33 6.42 -31.14
C TYR A 30 -54.22 6.18 -29.92
N ILE A 31 -55.55 6.22 -30.06
CA ILE A 31 -56.48 5.99 -28.94
C ILE A 31 -56.38 4.57 -28.40
N VAL A 32 -56.26 3.57 -29.28
CA VAL A 32 -56.04 2.17 -28.89
C VAL A 32 -54.70 2.04 -28.16
N GLY A 33 -53.63 2.59 -28.72
CA GLY A 33 -52.29 2.56 -28.14
C GLY A 33 -52.22 3.20 -26.76
N LEU A 34 -52.87 4.36 -26.56
CA LEU A 34 -52.99 5.04 -25.28
C LEU A 34 -53.74 4.22 -24.23
N SER A 35 -54.87 3.63 -24.64
CA SER A 35 -55.71 2.84 -23.73
C SER A 35 -54.96 1.57 -23.30
N ALA A 36 -54.33 0.88 -24.25
CA ALA A 36 -53.50 -0.28 -23.98
C ALA A 36 -52.30 0.05 -23.07
N PHE A 37 -51.63 1.19 -23.27
CA PHE A 37 -50.54 1.63 -22.39
C PHE A 37 -51.02 1.81 -20.95
N ARG A 38 -52.15 2.52 -20.76
CA ARG A 38 -52.72 2.76 -19.44
C ARG A 38 -53.10 1.46 -18.72
N ASP A 39 -53.54 0.48 -19.49
CA ASP A 39 -53.96 -0.83 -18.97
C ASP A 39 -52.77 -1.81 -18.83
N GLY A 40 -51.54 -1.38 -19.15
CA GLY A 40 -50.31 -2.17 -19.02
C GLY A 40 -50.09 -3.22 -20.12
N LEU A 41 -50.86 -3.15 -21.20
CA LEU A 41 -50.82 -4.08 -22.34
C LEU A 41 -49.81 -3.59 -23.40
N TYR A 42 -48.54 -3.61 -23.05
CA TYR A 42 -47.45 -3.04 -23.86
C TYR A 42 -47.25 -3.74 -25.20
N GLU A 43 -47.51 -5.04 -25.27
CA GLU A 43 -47.49 -5.85 -26.49
C GLU A 43 -48.56 -5.43 -27.52
N ILE A 44 -49.63 -4.78 -27.07
CA ILE A 44 -50.66 -4.17 -27.92
C ILE A 44 -50.35 -2.69 -28.16
N SER A 45 -49.92 -1.99 -27.12
CA SER A 45 -49.64 -0.56 -27.17
C SER A 45 -48.50 -0.20 -28.12
N ALA A 46 -47.38 -0.94 -28.09
CA ALA A 46 -46.22 -0.65 -28.93
C ALA A 46 -46.52 -0.70 -30.45
N PRO A 47 -47.02 -1.80 -31.03
CA PRO A 47 -47.27 -1.86 -32.47
C PRO A 47 -48.35 -0.89 -32.96
N THR A 48 -49.33 -0.56 -32.11
CA THR A 48 -50.39 0.42 -32.45
C THR A 48 -49.84 1.85 -32.46
N LEU A 49 -49.01 2.22 -31.48
CA LEU A 49 -48.33 3.51 -31.46
C LEU A 49 -47.26 3.64 -32.57
N GLU A 50 -46.52 2.57 -32.90
CA GLU A 50 -45.60 2.55 -34.05
C GLU A 50 -46.37 2.75 -35.37
N SER A 51 -47.52 2.08 -35.53
CA SER A 51 -48.37 2.23 -36.70
C SER A 51 -48.87 3.68 -36.83
N TYR A 52 -49.35 4.25 -35.73
CA TYR A 52 -49.77 5.66 -35.66
C TYR A 52 -48.66 6.62 -36.13
N LEU A 53 -47.43 6.47 -35.63
CA LEU A 53 -46.29 7.29 -36.05
C LEU A 53 -45.95 7.17 -37.55
N GLY A 54 -46.32 6.05 -38.19
CA GLY A 54 -46.13 5.82 -39.63
C GLY A 54 -47.04 6.65 -40.56
N GLY A 55 -48.09 7.29 -40.04
CA GLY A 55 -49.08 8.06 -40.82
C GLY A 55 -49.37 9.48 -40.31
N GLU A 56 -48.59 9.99 -39.36
CA GLU A 56 -48.99 11.08 -38.47
C GLU A 56 -48.90 12.52 -39.05
N THR A 57 -49.78 13.42 -38.59
CA THR A 57 -49.75 14.87 -38.93
C THR A 57 -49.82 15.85 -37.74
N ASP A 58 -50.31 15.43 -36.56
CA ASP A 58 -50.34 16.20 -35.30
C ASP A 58 -49.09 15.94 -34.44
N LYS A 59 -48.20 16.93 -34.46
CA LYS A 59 -46.94 16.91 -33.73
C LYS A 59 -47.10 16.60 -32.23
N ARG A 60 -48.12 17.11 -31.54
CA ARG A 60 -48.21 16.95 -30.07
C ARG A 60 -48.59 15.53 -29.65
N LYS A 61 -49.37 14.86 -30.50
CA LYS A 61 -49.73 13.45 -30.31
C LYS A 61 -48.57 12.54 -30.74
N ALA A 62 -47.87 12.88 -31.82
CA ALA A 62 -46.63 12.21 -32.22
C ALA A 62 -45.59 12.22 -31.09
N ASP A 63 -45.32 13.40 -30.52
CA ASP A 63 -44.37 13.57 -29.40
C ASP A 63 -44.78 12.70 -28.20
N TYR A 64 -46.07 12.66 -27.86
CA TYR A 64 -46.53 11.81 -26.76
C TYR A 64 -46.44 10.32 -27.07
N ALA A 65 -46.72 9.90 -28.31
CA ALA A 65 -46.55 8.52 -28.74
C ALA A 65 -45.08 8.08 -28.66
N HIS A 66 -44.13 8.92 -29.09
CA HIS A 66 -42.70 8.68 -28.89
C HIS A 66 -42.34 8.52 -27.40
N TYR A 67 -42.88 9.37 -26.53
CA TYR A 67 -42.65 9.24 -25.08
C TYR A 67 -43.14 7.91 -24.51
N LEU A 68 -44.35 7.47 -24.89
CA LEU A 68 -44.89 6.19 -24.43
C LEU A 68 -44.12 5.00 -24.99
N LEU A 69 -43.74 5.04 -26.27
CA LEU A 69 -42.94 4.00 -26.91
C LEU A 69 -41.57 3.87 -26.26
N TYR A 70 -40.89 4.97 -25.91
CA TYR A 70 -39.65 4.88 -25.14
C TYR A 70 -39.89 4.12 -23.84
N ARG A 71 -40.94 4.48 -23.08
CA ARG A 71 -41.22 3.84 -21.79
C ARG A 71 -41.53 2.35 -21.93
N ILE A 72 -42.25 1.96 -22.98
CA ILE A 72 -42.53 0.55 -23.28
C ILE A 72 -41.22 -0.19 -23.56
N TYR A 73 -40.42 0.29 -24.52
CA TYR A 73 -39.20 -0.39 -24.92
C TYR A 73 -38.12 -0.39 -23.81
N MET A 74 -38.11 0.64 -22.96
CA MET A 74 -37.27 0.68 -21.77
C MET A 74 -37.65 -0.44 -20.79
N ALA A 75 -38.95 -0.68 -20.58
CA ALA A 75 -39.45 -1.78 -19.74
C ALA A 75 -39.10 -3.16 -20.33
N ASP A 76 -39.16 -3.28 -21.66
CA ASP A 76 -38.79 -4.49 -22.41
C ASP A 76 -37.27 -4.69 -22.57
N LYS A 77 -36.46 -3.74 -22.08
CA LYS A 77 -34.99 -3.68 -22.24
C LYS A 77 -34.52 -3.65 -23.69
N ASP A 78 -35.37 -3.22 -24.62
CA ASP A 78 -34.97 -2.87 -25.98
C ASP A 78 -34.39 -1.46 -26.00
N TYR A 79 -33.16 -1.34 -25.50
CA TYR A 79 -32.49 -0.04 -25.33
C TYR A 79 -32.27 0.71 -26.65
N GLN A 80 -32.13 0.00 -27.78
CA GLN A 80 -31.94 0.64 -29.09
C GLN A 80 -33.21 1.34 -29.56
N LYS A 81 -34.36 0.64 -29.52
CA LYS A 81 -35.64 1.25 -29.89
C LYS A 81 -36.03 2.35 -28.91
N SER A 82 -35.89 2.07 -27.61
CA SER A 82 -36.18 3.05 -26.57
C SER A 82 -35.37 4.35 -26.77
N LEU A 83 -34.07 4.24 -27.08
CA LEU A 83 -33.20 5.39 -27.33
C LEU A 83 -33.64 6.20 -28.55
N ALA A 84 -34.05 5.54 -29.63
CA ALA A 84 -34.53 6.20 -30.84
C ALA A 84 -35.78 7.05 -30.54
N HIS A 85 -36.74 6.50 -29.80
CA HIS A 85 -37.95 7.23 -29.42
C HIS A 85 -37.67 8.35 -28.40
N LEU A 86 -36.81 8.12 -27.40
CA LEU A 86 -36.47 9.16 -26.43
C LEU A 86 -35.74 10.34 -27.09
N LYS A 87 -34.79 10.08 -28.00
CA LYS A 87 -34.09 11.14 -28.76
C LYS A 87 -35.04 12.01 -29.58
N ALA A 88 -36.13 11.43 -30.10
CA ALA A 88 -37.12 12.18 -30.87
C ALA A 88 -37.87 13.24 -30.05
N VAL A 89 -37.86 13.11 -28.71
CA VAL A 89 -38.60 14.00 -27.79
C VAL A 89 -37.74 14.62 -26.68
N ASP A 90 -36.42 14.46 -26.73
CA ASP A 90 -35.50 14.92 -25.68
C ASP A 90 -35.60 16.46 -25.48
N ASP A 91 -35.78 17.24 -26.54
CA ASP A 91 -35.90 18.70 -26.49
C ASP A 91 -37.36 19.21 -26.41
N VAL A 92 -38.35 18.33 -26.43
CA VAL A 92 -39.77 18.71 -26.53
C VAL A 92 -40.38 19.06 -25.18
N VAL A 93 -40.73 20.32 -24.94
CA VAL A 93 -41.33 20.76 -23.67
C VAL A 93 -42.80 20.35 -23.57
N ASP A 94 -43.07 19.24 -22.88
CA ASP A 94 -44.42 18.77 -22.54
C ASP A 94 -44.52 18.44 -21.05
N ARG A 95 -45.58 18.94 -20.38
CA ARG A 95 -45.81 18.70 -18.94
C ARG A 95 -46.06 17.24 -18.58
N ARG A 96 -46.37 16.39 -19.56
CA ARG A 96 -46.57 14.95 -19.38
C ARG A 96 -45.24 14.19 -19.31
N PHE A 97 -44.14 14.82 -19.70
CA PHE A 97 -42.83 14.19 -19.75
C PHE A 97 -42.10 14.35 -18.42
N GLU A 98 -41.71 13.22 -17.83
CA GLU A 98 -40.94 13.17 -16.59
C GLU A 98 -39.46 13.42 -16.90
N ARG A 99 -39.05 14.69 -16.91
CA ARG A 99 -37.73 15.11 -17.41
C ARG A 99 -36.56 14.50 -16.67
N GLU A 100 -36.60 14.45 -15.34
CA GLU A 100 -35.54 13.83 -14.54
C GLU A 100 -35.41 12.34 -14.85
N GLN A 101 -36.54 11.64 -15.03
CA GLN A 101 -36.52 10.23 -15.43
C GLN A 101 -35.95 10.06 -16.84
N MET A 102 -36.37 10.89 -17.80
CA MET A 102 -35.85 10.82 -19.16
C MET A 102 -34.33 11.01 -19.21
N THR A 103 -33.78 11.92 -18.41
CA THR A 103 -32.32 12.12 -18.31
C THR A 103 -31.61 10.88 -17.79
N ARG A 104 -32.11 10.27 -16.70
CA ARG A 104 -31.55 9.03 -16.15
C ARG A 104 -31.67 7.86 -17.14
N ASP A 105 -32.84 7.69 -17.74
CA ASP A 105 -33.11 6.61 -18.69
C ASP A 105 -32.25 6.77 -19.96
N MET A 106 -32.02 8.01 -20.43
CA MET A 106 -31.07 8.30 -21.50
C MET A 106 -29.67 7.81 -21.14
N MET A 107 -29.15 8.12 -19.95
CA MET A 107 -27.84 7.63 -19.52
C MET A 107 -27.79 6.10 -19.46
N ILE A 108 -28.81 5.45 -18.90
CA ILE A 108 -28.90 3.98 -18.84
C ILE A 108 -28.88 3.37 -20.25
N MET A 109 -29.65 3.93 -21.19
CA MET A 109 -29.66 3.43 -22.56
C MET A 109 -28.32 3.63 -23.25
N LEU A 110 -27.74 4.83 -23.15
CA LEU A 110 -26.45 5.15 -23.78
C LEU A 110 -25.34 4.24 -23.25
N THR A 111 -25.27 3.99 -21.94
CA THR A 111 -24.27 3.07 -21.35
C THR A 111 -24.42 1.62 -21.83
N LYS A 112 -25.59 1.23 -22.35
CA LYS A 112 -25.83 -0.10 -22.93
C LYS A 112 -25.65 -0.17 -24.45
N THR A 113 -25.72 0.96 -25.15
CA THR A 113 -25.69 0.98 -26.62
C THR A 113 -24.46 1.67 -27.21
N ASP A 114 -23.95 2.73 -26.57
CA ASP A 114 -22.88 3.58 -27.11
C ASP A 114 -22.17 4.33 -25.97
N CYS A 115 -21.03 3.79 -25.51
CA CYS A 115 -20.25 4.38 -24.43
C CYS A 115 -19.64 5.74 -24.76
N SER A 116 -19.34 6.02 -26.03
CA SER A 116 -18.82 7.33 -26.43
C SER A 116 -19.92 8.39 -26.33
N ALA A 117 -21.14 8.06 -26.74
CA ALA A 117 -22.30 8.94 -26.54
C ALA A 117 -22.67 9.09 -25.06
N ALA A 118 -22.54 8.04 -24.24
CA ALA A 118 -22.74 8.11 -22.79
C ALA A 118 -21.75 9.09 -22.12
N SER A 119 -20.45 8.99 -22.46
CA SER A 119 -19.41 9.91 -21.98
C SER A 119 -19.74 11.36 -22.35
N ALA A 120 -20.11 11.61 -23.60
CA ALA A 120 -20.49 12.96 -24.05
C ALA A 120 -21.76 13.49 -23.34
N TYR A 121 -22.69 12.60 -22.99
CA TYR A 121 -23.95 12.98 -22.33
C TYR A 121 -23.78 13.40 -20.87
N LEU A 122 -22.67 13.02 -20.20
CA LEU A 122 -22.36 13.49 -18.84
C LEU A 122 -22.33 15.02 -18.73
N VAL A 123 -22.02 15.75 -19.81
CA VAL A 123 -22.07 17.24 -19.79
C VAL A 123 -23.49 17.75 -19.49
N LYS A 124 -24.52 17.00 -19.90
CA LYS A 124 -25.94 17.31 -19.69
C LYS A 124 -26.52 16.61 -18.46
N ALA A 125 -26.08 15.38 -18.17
CA ALA A 125 -26.55 14.54 -17.07
C ALA A 125 -25.43 14.29 -16.06
N ASN A 126 -25.13 15.32 -15.26
CA ASN A 126 -24.05 15.33 -14.25
C ASN A 126 -24.57 15.30 -12.81
N ASP A 127 -25.83 14.93 -12.61
CA ASP A 127 -26.33 14.63 -11.28
C ASP A 127 -25.74 13.33 -10.72
N GLU A 128 -25.81 13.17 -9.40
CA GLU A 128 -25.19 12.05 -8.66
C GLU A 128 -25.67 10.68 -9.16
N ASP A 129 -26.97 10.52 -9.45
CA ASP A 129 -27.53 9.26 -9.92
C ASP A 129 -26.99 8.93 -11.30
N SER A 130 -27.04 9.87 -12.24
CA SER A 130 -26.54 9.69 -13.61
C SER A 130 -25.04 9.38 -13.64
N ILE A 131 -24.24 10.06 -12.80
CA ILE A 131 -22.80 9.78 -12.66
C ILE A 131 -22.57 8.36 -12.12
N ASN A 132 -23.29 7.95 -11.07
CA ASN A 132 -23.14 6.62 -10.51
C ASN A 132 -23.55 5.53 -11.51
N TYR A 133 -24.65 5.70 -12.23
CA TYR A 133 -25.04 4.78 -13.30
C TYR A 133 -23.97 4.65 -14.37
N TYR A 134 -23.35 5.76 -14.78
CA TYR A 134 -22.27 5.74 -15.75
C TYR A 134 -21.04 4.98 -15.21
N LEU A 135 -20.60 5.28 -13.99
CA LEU A 135 -19.44 4.64 -13.35
C LEU A 135 -19.65 3.15 -13.05
N ASP A 136 -20.87 2.74 -12.74
CA ASP A 136 -21.21 1.33 -12.46
C ASP A 136 -21.52 0.53 -13.73
N SER A 137 -21.45 1.16 -14.90
CA SER A 137 -21.65 0.53 -16.20
C SER A 137 -20.37 -0.13 -16.75
N GLU A 138 -20.47 -0.75 -17.92
CA GLU A 138 -19.31 -1.31 -18.63
C GLU A 138 -18.50 -0.23 -19.39
N CYS A 139 -19.01 1.01 -19.43
CA CYS A 139 -18.34 2.11 -20.09
C CYS A 139 -17.16 2.62 -19.28
N LYS A 140 -15.96 2.54 -19.87
CA LYS A 140 -14.75 3.07 -19.24
C LYS A 140 -14.73 4.59 -19.36
N PRO A 141 -14.63 5.34 -18.24
CA PRO A 141 -14.45 6.79 -18.29
C PRO A 141 -13.16 7.13 -19.03
N ASP A 142 -13.20 8.20 -19.83
CA ASP A 142 -12.00 8.88 -20.32
C ASP A 142 -11.64 10.08 -19.42
N GLU A 143 -10.53 10.77 -19.70
CA GLU A 143 -10.06 11.88 -18.87
C GLU A 143 -11.06 13.07 -18.84
N SER A 144 -11.85 13.27 -19.90
CA SER A 144 -12.88 14.31 -19.95
C SER A 144 -14.08 13.96 -19.08
N ALA A 145 -14.54 12.70 -19.14
CA ALA A 145 -15.56 12.19 -18.24
C ALA A 145 -15.11 12.28 -16.78
N ALA A 146 -13.88 11.88 -16.47
CA ALA A 146 -13.32 11.96 -15.12
C ALA A 146 -13.39 13.39 -14.56
N LYS A 147 -13.04 14.40 -15.38
CA LYS A 147 -13.13 15.80 -14.97
C LYS A 147 -14.56 16.22 -14.61
N ILE A 148 -15.54 15.90 -15.46
CA ILE A 148 -16.95 16.21 -15.20
C ILE A 148 -17.43 15.55 -13.91
N ILE A 149 -17.06 14.28 -13.70
CA ILE A 149 -17.42 13.51 -12.51
C ILE A 149 -16.82 14.15 -11.25
N ILE A 150 -15.53 14.50 -11.26
CA ILE A 150 -14.86 15.13 -10.11
C ILE A 150 -15.51 16.48 -9.73
N GLU A 151 -15.90 17.26 -10.74
CA GLU A 151 -16.48 18.59 -10.56
C GLU A 151 -17.93 18.55 -10.03
N ASN A 152 -18.72 17.54 -10.41
CA ASN A 152 -20.16 17.51 -10.15
C ASN A 152 -20.59 16.46 -9.11
N ALA A 153 -19.84 15.37 -8.93
CA ALA A 153 -20.15 14.40 -7.89
C ALA A 153 -20.05 15.04 -6.51
N THR A 154 -21.04 14.78 -5.67
CA THR A 154 -21.13 15.28 -4.29
C THR A 154 -20.62 14.25 -3.30
N GLU A 155 -20.82 12.96 -3.59
CA GLU A 155 -20.40 11.89 -2.70
C GLU A 155 -18.92 11.55 -2.87
N THR A 156 -18.24 11.42 -1.72
CA THR A 156 -16.83 10.99 -1.71
C THR A 156 -16.66 9.59 -2.32
N GLY A 157 -17.60 8.68 -2.08
CA GLY A 157 -17.56 7.32 -2.65
C GLY A 157 -17.55 7.33 -4.18
N THR A 158 -18.41 8.14 -4.80
CA THR A 158 -18.49 8.31 -6.25
C THR A 158 -17.19 8.86 -6.83
N LYS A 159 -16.62 9.89 -6.21
CA LYS A 159 -15.32 10.43 -6.63
C LYS A 159 -14.20 9.39 -6.52
N LEU A 160 -14.22 8.56 -5.49
CA LEU A 160 -13.20 7.51 -5.30
C LEU A 160 -13.29 6.37 -6.34
N LYS A 161 -14.45 6.11 -6.95
CA LYS A 161 -14.55 5.17 -8.08
C LYS A 161 -13.70 5.62 -9.29
N VAL A 162 -13.47 6.92 -9.46
CA VAL A 162 -12.57 7.45 -10.50
C VAL A 162 -11.12 7.01 -10.23
N VAL A 163 -10.71 6.91 -8.96
CA VAL A 163 -9.33 6.55 -8.59
C VAL A 163 -8.97 5.14 -9.04
N SER A 164 -9.90 4.18 -9.00
CA SER A 164 -9.63 2.80 -9.45
C SER A 164 -9.39 2.73 -10.96
N GLU A 165 -10.14 3.49 -11.75
CA GLU A 165 -10.01 3.52 -13.21
C GLU A 165 -8.76 4.26 -13.69
N PHE A 166 -8.32 5.27 -12.93
CA PHE A 166 -7.21 6.16 -13.31
C PHE A 166 -6.00 6.06 -12.37
N SER A 167 -5.80 4.91 -11.74
CA SER A 167 -4.70 4.74 -10.77
C SER A 167 -3.30 4.98 -11.37
N ASP A 168 -3.13 4.84 -12.68
CA ASP A 168 -1.88 5.14 -13.40
C ASP A 168 -1.75 6.61 -13.84
N LYS A 169 -2.73 7.47 -13.52
CA LYS A 169 -2.77 8.89 -13.89
C LYS A 169 -2.69 9.80 -12.64
N PRO A 170 -1.48 10.17 -12.19
CA PRO A 170 -1.29 10.95 -10.96
C PRO A 170 -2.04 12.29 -10.94
N VAL A 171 -2.20 12.93 -12.10
CA VAL A 171 -2.93 14.21 -12.22
C VAL A 171 -4.41 14.02 -11.86
N ILE A 172 -5.06 12.97 -12.36
CA ILE A 172 -6.49 12.71 -12.10
C ILE A 172 -6.69 12.28 -10.66
N VAL A 173 -5.85 11.36 -10.16
CA VAL A 173 -5.91 10.93 -8.75
C VAL A 173 -5.70 12.11 -7.79
N GLY A 174 -4.77 13.01 -8.13
CA GLY A 174 -4.54 14.26 -7.40
C GLY A 174 -5.77 15.18 -7.42
N SER A 175 -6.43 15.34 -8.57
CA SER A 175 -7.66 16.14 -8.68
C SER A 175 -8.81 15.54 -7.88
N VAL A 176 -8.98 14.21 -7.87
CA VAL A 176 -9.96 13.55 -7.01
C VAL A 176 -9.68 13.89 -5.54
N PHE A 177 -8.43 13.65 -5.09
CA PHE A 177 -8.04 13.90 -3.71
C PHE A 177 -8.26 15.35 -3.28
N ASP A 178 -7.87 16.33 -4.09
CA ASP A 178 -8.04 17.75 -3.75
C ASP A 178 -9.51 18.17 -3.67
N SER A 179 -10.41 17.43 -4.33
CA SER A 179 -11.85 17.69 -4.30
C SER A 179 -12.57 17.06 -3.10
N ILE A 180 -11.84 16.36 -2.22
CA ILE A 180 -12.34 15.67 -1.04
C ILE A 180 -11.64 16.24 0.20
N ASP A 181 -12.36 16.43 1.29
CA ASP A 181 -11.74 16.74 2.59
C ASP A 181 -11.01 15.48 3.12
N PRO A 182 -9.67 15.49 3.25
CA PRO A 182 -8.93 14.30 3.67
C PRO A 182 -9.31 13.83 5.08
N THR A 183 -9.91 14.68 5.93
CA THR A 183 -10.30 14.29 7.28
C THR A 183 -11.48 13.31 7.29
N THR A 184 -12.36 13.37 6.28
CA THR A 184 -13.57 12.54 6.17
C THR A 184 -13.29 11.14 5.63
N LEU A 185 -12.12 10.95 5.00
CA LEU A 185 -11.69 9.65 4.48
C LEU A 185 -11.46 8.63 5.59
N ASP A 186 -11.75 7.36 5.32
CA ASP A 186 -11.37 6.26 6.21
C ASP A 186 -9.84 6.05 6.23
N ALA A 187 -9.36 5.29 7.23
CA ALA A 187 -7.93 5.03 7.42
C ALA A 187 -7.27 4.30 6.22
N LYS A 188 -7.98 3.35 5.59
CA LYS A 188 -7.46 2.58 4.45
C LYS A 188 -7.26 3.48 3.24
N THR A 189 -8.22 4.38 3.00
CA THR A 189 -8.18 5.33 1.90
C THR A 189 -7.12 6.41 2.12
N LYS A 190 -6.98 6.93 3.35
CA LYS A 190 -5.87 7.81 3.74
C LYS A 190 -4.52 7.14 3.49
N LYS A 191 -4.34 5.89 3.96
CA LYS A 191 -3.12 5.11 3.72
C LYS A 191 -2.83 4.93 2.23
N TYR A 192 -3.83 4.60 1.44
CA TYR A 192 -3.70 4.48 -0.02
C TYR A 192 -3.14 5.77 -0.63
N PHE A 193 -3.75 6.93 -0.34
CA PHE A 193 -3.29 8.20 -0.89
C PHE A 193 -1.89 8.59 -0.40
N ALA A 194 -1.55 8.34 0.87
CA ALA A 194 -0.20 8.59 1.36
C ALA A 194 0.84 7.78 0.57
N LEU A 195 0.64 6.47 0.42
CA LEU A 195 1.53 5.61 -0.35
C LEU A 195 1.60 6.02 -1.82
N TYR A 196 0.44 6.37 -2.40
CA TYR A 196 0.32 6.79 -3.79
C TYR A 196 1.12 8.05 -4.08
N PHE A 197 0.90 9.11 -3.30
CA PHE A 197 1.56 10.40 -3.52
C PHE A 197 3.06 10.32 -3.24
N TYR A 198 3.46 9.59 -2.19
CA TYR A 198 4.89 9.36 -1.94
C TYR A 198 5.57 8.66 -3.11
N LYS A 199 5.00 7.55 -3.61
CA LYS A 199 5.56 6.78 -4.72
C LYS A 199 5.67 7.60 -6.01
N ASN A 200 4.73 8.52 -6.24
CA ASN A 200 4.70 9.38 -7.43
C ASN A 200 5.46 10.70 -7.24
N GLY A 201 6.10 10.93 -6.09
CA GLY A 201 6.88 12.16 -5.82
C GLY A 201 6.04 13.40 -5.50
N ASP A 202 4.73 13.27 -5.31
CA ASP A 202 3.83 14.38 -4.96
C ASP A 202 3.87 14.66 -3.45
N MET A 203 4.94 15.33 -3.02
CA MET A 203 5.18 15.59 -1.59
C MET A 203 4.20 16.58 -0.98
N GLU A 204 3.56 17.43 -1.79
CA GLU A 204 2.55 18.37 -1.31
C GLU A 204 1.31 17.60 -0.83
N ARG A 205 0.74 16.74 -1.67
CA ARG A 205 -0.44 15.94 -1.29
C ARG A 205 -0.10 14.86 -0.27
N PHE A 206 1.09 14.26 -0.33
CA PHE A 206 1.58 13.38 0.74
C PHE A 206 1.53 14.10 2.11
N SER A 207 2.02 15.34 2.17
CA SER A 207 2.04 16.13 3.41
C SER A 207 0.62 16.45 3.92
N LYS A 208 -0.33 16.72 3.01
CA LYS A 208 -1.75 16.91 3.36
C LYS A 208 -2.35 15.66 4.01
N VAL A 209 -2.08 14.46 3.48
CA VAL A 209 -2.53 13.20 4.09
C VAL A 209 -1.84 12.98 5.43
N ARG A 210 -0.51 13.17 5.50
CA ARG A 210 0.29 13.00 6.72
C ARG A 210 -0.18 13.89 7.86
N ALA A 211 -0.70 15.08 7.57
CA ALA A 211 -1.23 15.99 8.59
C ALA A 211 -2.46 15.45 9.34
N VAL A 212 -3.21 14.51 8.73
CA VAL A 212 -4.48 13.99 9.27
C VAL A 212 -4.49 12.47 9.48
N TYR A 213 -3.38 11.79 9.17
CA TYR A 213 -3.26 10.34 9.28
C TYR A 213 -1.84 9.92 9.65
N GLU A 214 -1.75 8.95 10.57
CA GLU A 214 -0.50 8.36 11.04
C GLU A 214 -0.64 6.84 11.18
N ASP A 215 0.29 6.10 10.59
CA ASP A 215 0.59 4.71 10.91
C ASP A 215 2.10 4.45 10.70
N SER A 216 2.56 3.22 10.98
CA SER A 216 3.97 2.85 10.84
C SER A 216 4.54 3.13 9.45
N ASP A 217 3.75 2.86 8.40
CA ASP A 217 4.21 2.99 7.02
C ASP A 217 4.30 4.46 6.63
N VAL A 218 3.25 5.25 6.89
CA VAL A 218 3.19 6.67 6.52
C VAL A 218 4.21 7.48 7.31
N VAL A 219 4.44 7.15 8.58
CA VAL A 219 5.53 7.73 9.38
C VAL A 219 6.89 7.31 8.81
N GLY A 220 7.06 6.03 8.47
CA GLY A 220 8.29 5.53 7.85
C GLY A 220 8.64 6.26 6.55
N LEU A 221 7.64 6.55 5.71
CA LEU A 221 7.80 7.33 4.48
C LEU A 221 8.19 8.79 4.75
N ASP A 222 7.60 9.45 5.75
CA ASP A 222 7.98 10.83 6.09
C ASP A 222 9.42 10.91 6.65
N LEU A 223 9.82 9.91 7.44
CA LEU A 223 11.22 9.77 7.86
C LEU A 223 12.15 9.53 6.66
N ASP A 224 11.75 8.69 5.71
CA ASP A 224 12.54 8.47 4.50
C ASP A 224 12.67 9.76 3.67
N ARG A 225 11.59 10.54 3.52
CA ARG A 225 11.60 11.86 2.89
C ARG A 225 12.62 12.80 3.53
N MET A 226 12.57 12.95 4.85
CA MET A 226 13.50 13.81 5.60
C MET A 226 14.95 13.36 5.42
N TRP A 227 15.17 12.04 5.44
CA TRP A 227 16.49 11.46 5.23
C TRP A 227 17.05 11.81 3.83
N GLN A 228 16.24 11.62 2.78
CA GLN A 228 16.57 11.91 1.39
C GLN A 228 16.80 13.41 1.14
N ALA A 229 16.00 14.28 1.77
CA ALA A 229 16.16 15.73 1.70
C ALA A 229 17.38 16.26 2.47
N GLY A 230 18.07 15.41 3.25
CA GLY A 230 19.20 15.82 4.08
C GLY A 230 18.81 16.53 5.37
N GLU A 231 17.53 16.53 5.74
CA GLU A 231 16.97 17.16 6.94
C GLU A 231 17.25 16.32 8.20
N LYS A 232 18.53 16.17 8.57
CA LYS A 232 18.96 15.23 9.62
C LYS A 232 18.40 15.57 11.02
N GLU A 233 18.25 16.85 11.35
CA GLU A 233 17.67 17.28 12.62
C GLU A 233 16.17 16.93 12.70
N SER A 234 15.41 17.24 11.64
CA SER A 234 14.00 16.87 11.52
C SER A 234 13.81 15.36 11.56
N PHE A 235 14.68 14.59 10.88
CA PHE A 235 14.67 13.13 10.91
C PHE A 235 14.80 12.60 12.34
N ILE A 236 15.79 13.07 13.11
CA ILE A 236 15.99 12.61 14.50
C ILE A 236 14.80 13.01 15.38
N ALA A 237 14.32 14.24 15.27
CA ALA A 237 13.15 14.70 16.03
C ALA A 237 11.91 13.85 15.73
N GLY A 238 11.68 13.51 14.46
CA GLY A 238 10.62 12.61 14.03
C GLY A 238 10.83 11.18 14.54
N PHE A 239 12.02 10.62 14.36
CA PHE A 239 12.35 9.27 14.79
C PHE A 239 12.10 9.08 16.29
N GLU A 240 12.62 9.97 17.14
CA GLU A 240 12.43 9.92 18.59
C GLU A 240 10.96 10.07 19.00
N LYS A 241 10.18 10.88 18.27
CA LYS A 241 8.74 11.03 18.53
C LYS A 241 7.94 9.75 18.25
N PHE A 242 8.40 8.91 17.33
CA PHE A 242 7.60 7.82 16.76
C PHE A 242 8.14 6.41 17.02
N LYS A 243 9.43 6.24 17.34
CA LYS A 243 10.05 4.91 17.54
C LYS A 243 9.38 4.06 18.62
N ASP A 244 8.82 4.69 19.65
CA ASP A 244 8.12 3.98 20.74
C ASP A 244 6.61 3.80 20.47
N LYS A 245 6.08 4.44 19.41
CA LYS A 245 4.66 4.39 19.04
C LYS A 245 4.38 3.41 17.92
N TYR A 246 5.34 3.24 17.01
CA TYR A 246 5.19 2.44 15.80
C TYR A 246 6.40 1.55 15.60
N GLU A 247 6.17 0.37 15.04
CA GLU A 247 7.25 -0.51 14.57
C GLU A 247 7.84 0.09 13.28
N LEU A 248 8.96 0.80 13.40
CA LEU A 248 9.65 1.43 12.27
C LEU A 248 10.63 0.45 11.62
N ALA A 249 10.80 0.56 10.30
CA ALA A 249 11.79 -0.23 9.58
C ALA A 249 13.20 -0.02 10.16
N GLY A 250 13.98 -1.10 10.30
CA GLY A 250 15.34 -1.06 10.87
C GLY A 250 16.30 -0.08 10.19
N ALA A 251 16.08 0.22 8.91
CA ALA A 251 16.81 1.27 8.20
C ALA A 251 16.73 2.65 8.89
N ASN A 252 15.60 2.98 9.53
CA ASN A 252 15.46 4.22 10.28
C ASN A 252 16.32 4.22 11.56
N ALA A 253 16.40 3.10 12.28
CA ALA A 253 17.32 2.94 13.40
C ALA A 253 18.79 3.08 12.95
N CYS A 254 19.17 2.46 11.82
CA CYS A 254 20.52 2.61 11.26
C CYS A 254 20.87 4.07 10.92
N ARG A 255 19.94 4.79 10.30
CA ARG A 255 20.09 6.22 9.96
C ARG A 255 20.21 7.08 11.23
N ALA A 256 19.42 6.79 12.26
CA ALA A 256 19.52 7.48 13.54
C ALA A 256 20.89 7.26 14.20
N ILE A 257 21.36 6.01 14.25
CA ILE A 257 22.70 5.65 14.75
C ILE A 257 23.81 6.41 14.00
N ASP A 258 23.73 6.51 12.67
CA ASP A 258 24.72 7.25 11.86
C ASP A 258 24.76 8.74 12.25
N ILE A 259 23.59 9.37 12.42
CA ILE A 259 23.51 10.77 12.85
C ILE A 259 24.06 10.94 14.28
N TYR A 260 23.72 10.06 15.21
CA TYR A 260 24.24 10.10 16.58
C TYR A 260 25.75 9.94 16.63
N LYS A 261 26.30 8.99 15.87
CA LYS A 261 27.76 8.80 15.77
C LYS A 261 28.47 10.04 15.22
N LYS A 262 27.95 10.63 14.14
CA LYS A 262 28.55 11.83 13.51
C LYS A 262 28.46 13.08 14.38
N SER A 263 27.42 13.18 15.21
CA SER A 263 27.23 14.30 16.14
C SER A 263 27.82 14.04 17.54
N GLU A 264 28.54 12.93 17.71
CA GLU A 264 29.11 12.47 18.99
C GLU A 264 28.09 12.38 20.13
N LYS A 265 26.80 12.25 19.81
CA LYS A 265 25.74 12.11 20.79
C LYS A 265 25.63 10.66 21.26
N PRO A 266 25.41 10.42 22.57
CA PRO A 266 25.08 9.09 23.06
C PRO A 266 23.71 8.66 22.52
N PHE A 267 23.55 7.35 22.33
CA PHE A 267 22.27 6.75 21.93
C PHE A 267 22.12 5.39 22.60
N ASP A 268 20.89 4.89 22.69
CA ASP A 268 20.62 3.57 23.25
C ASP A 268 21.19 2.47 22.34
N CYS A 269 22.10 1.66 22.87
CA CYS A 269 22.74 0.59 22.12
C CYS A 269 21.76 -0.51 21.68
N ASP A 270 20.55 -0.56 22.24
CA ASP A 270 19.52 -1.48 21.77
C ASP A 270 18.94 -1.10 20.40
N LEU A 271 19.14 0.15 19.93
CA LEU A 271 18.85 0.53 18.54
C LEU A 271 19.64 -0.30 17.52
N ILE A 272 20.78 -0.88 17.91
CA ILE A 272 21.57 -1.75 17.04
C ILE A 272 20.83 -3.05 16.74
N ASN A 273 19.97 -3.53 17.66
CA ASN A 273 19.12 -4.70 17.43
C ASN A 273 18.08 -4.42 16.33
N GLU A 274 17.54 -3.20 16.30
CA GLU A 274 16.57 -2.78 15.28
C GLU A 274 17.25 -2.58 13.92
N CYS A 275 18.44 -1.95 13.93
CA CYS A 275 19.23 -1.71 12.72
C CYS A 275 19.75 -3.00 12.07
N MET A 276 20.19 -3.96 12.87
CA MET A 276 20.82 -5.20 12.41
C MET A 276 20.02 -6.41 12.89
N GLN A 277 19.22 -6.98 11.98
CA GLN A 277 18.34 -8.12 12.26
C GLN A 277 19.11 -9.44 12.45
N GLU A 278 20.30 -9.57 11.87
CA GLU A 278 21.10 -10.79 11.94
C GLU A 278 22.12 -10.75 13.09
N TYR A 279 22.04 -11.74 13.98
CA TYR A 279 22.98 -11.94 15.08
C TYR A 279 24.29 -12.55 14.57
N SER A 280 25.12 -11.72 13.94
CA SER A 280 26.42 -12.07 13.35
C SER A 280 27.61 -11.60 14.20
N VAL A 281 28.83 -11.97 13.80
CA VAL A 281 30.08 -11.43 14.41
C VAL A 281 30.13 -9.90 14.28
N GLU A 282 29.70 -9.36 13.15
CA GLU A 282 29.67 -7.91 12.90
C GLU A 282 28.67 -7.21 13.83
N PHE A 283 27.47 -7.77 14.01
CA PHE A 283 26.51 -7.27 14.99
C PHE A 283 27.11 -7.20 16.39
N VAL A 284 27.79 -8.28 16.82
CA VAL A 284 28.46 -8.34 18.12
C VAL A 284 29.53 -7.27 18.24
N GLN A 285 30.33 -7.06 17.20
CA GLN A 285 31.36 -6.03 17.19
C GLN A 285 30.77 -4.62 17.34
N VAL A 286 29.72 -4.30 16.57
CA VAL A 286 29.08 -2.98 16.58
C VAL A 286 28.35 -2.71 17.90
N LYS A 287 27.56 -3.69 18.39
CA LYS A 287 26.85 -3.57 19.68
C LYS A 287 27.82 -3.54 20.87
N GLY A 288 28.84 -4.39 20.83
CA GLY A 288 29.92 -4.41 21.82
C GLY A 288 30.62 -3.05 21.91
N ALA A 289 31.00 -2.45 20.78
CA ALA A 289 31.62 -1.12 20.75
C ALA A 289 30.74 -0.05 21.42
N CYS A 290 29.44 -0.06 21.13
CA CYS A 290 28.49 0.88 21.71
C CYS A 290 28.41 0.73 23.23
N LEU A 291 28.19 -0.51 23.72
CA LEU A 291 28.06 -0.79 25.15
C LEU A 291 29.34 -0.47 25.92
N VAL A 292 30.50 -0.83 25.35
CA VAL A 292 31.81 -0.54 25.94
C VAL A 292 32.06 0.97 26.02
N LYS A 293 31.70 1.73 24.97
CA LYS A 293 31.81 3.20 24.98
C LYS A 293 30.87 3.84 26.01
N ALA A 294 29.68 3.28 26.19
CA ALA A 294 28.72 3.76 27.20
C ALA A 294 29.19 3.49 28.64
N GLY A 295 30.07 2.51 28.84
CA GLY A 295 30.64 2.19 30.15
C GLY A 295 29.67 1.51 31.12
N ASP A 296 28.50 1.07 30.64
CA ASP A 296 27.50 0.39 31.46
C ASP A 296 27.91 -1.08 31.68
N LYS A 297 28.52 -1.31 32.84
CA LYS A 297 29.06 -2.61 33.26
C LYS A 297 28.02 -3.72 33.29
N GLU A 298 26.79 -3.42 33.69
CA GLU A 298 25.72 -4.43 33.78
C GLU A 298 25.30 -4.86 32.38
N LYS A 299 25.09 -3.90 31.48
CA LYS A 299 24.72 -4.20 30.09
C LYS A 299 25.86 -4.88 29.32
N VAL A 300 27.11 -4.46 29.51
CA VAL A 300 28.28 -5.14 28.92
C VAL A 300 28.36 -6.59 29.39
N THR A 301 28.19 -6.83 30.70
CA THR A 301 28.21 -8.17 31.29
C THR A 301 27.09 -9.04 30.74
N ALA A 302 25.84 -8.56 30.77
CA ALA A 302 24.70 -9.28 30.25
C ALA A 302 24.85 -9.62 28.76
N PHE A 303 25.37 -8.68 27.97
CA PHE A 303 25.62 -8.92 26.54
C PHE A 303 26.63 -10.03 26.34
N ILE A 304 27.83 -9.93 26.91
CA ILE A 304 28.91 -10.94 26.82
C ILE A 304 28.42 -12.33 27.27
N ASP A 305 27.67 -12.40 28.36
CA ASP A 305 27.16 -13.65 28.91
C ASP A 305 26.10 -14.29 27.99
N SER A 306 25.29 -13.48 27.30
CA SER A 306 24.27 -13.97 26.35
C SER A 306 24.85 -14.52 25.02
N LEU A 307 26.06 -14.14 24.63
CA LEU A 307 26.62 -14.48 23.31
C LEU A 307 26.92 -15.96 23.15
N LYS A 308 26.53 -16.54 22.02
CA LYS A 308 26.93 -17.91 21.64
C LYS A 308 28.41 -17.95 21.23
N PRO A 309 29.12 -19.08 21.42
CA PRO A 309 30.53 -19.21 21.04
C PRO A 309 30.83 -18.81 19.59
N ALA A 310 29.95 -19.19 18.65
CA ALA A 310 30.12 -18.96 17.22
C ALA A 310 30.23 -17.49 16.79
N ILE A 311 29.69 -16.56 17.58
CA ILE A 311 29.68 -15.12 17.26
C ILE A 311 30.49 -14.28 18.24
N PHE A 312 31.00 -14.89 19.31
CA PHE A 312 31.70 -14.19 20.38
C PHE A 312 33.02 -13.55 19.92
N SER A 313 33.62 -14.01 18.82
CA SER A 313 34.82 -13.40 18.24
C SER A 313 34.67 -11.91 17.97
N GLY A 314 33.44 -11.40 17.75
CA GLY A 314 33.18 -9.97 17.60
C GLY A 314 33.50 -9.13 18.84
N MET A 315 33.58 -9.74 20.03
CA MET A 315 33.97 -9.06 21.28
C MET A 315 35.48 -9.01 21.51
N CYS A 316 36.27 -9.82 20.79
CA CYS A 316 37.69 -10.00 21.09
C CYS A 316 38.47 -8.68 21.01
N SER A 317 38.23 -7.87 19.96
CA SER A 317 38.88 -6.57 19.79
C SER A 317 38.67 -5.58 20.95
N TYR A 318 37.71 -5.82 21.83
CA TYR A 318 37.42 -5.02 23.02
C TYR A 318 37.86 -5.67 24.34
N GLY A 319 38.33 -6.93 24.32
CA GLY A 319 38.64 -7.71 25.52
C GLY A 319 39.65 -7.03 26.44
N GLU A 320 40.77 -6.56 25.89
CA GLU A 320 41.78 -5.81 26.67
C GLU A 320 41.17 -4.60 27.38
N TYR A 321 40.38 -3.79 26.65
CA TYR A 321 39.75 -2.59 27.18
C TYR A 321 38.70 -2.92 28.25
N ILE A 322 37.87 -3.93 28.02
CA ILE A 322 36.83 -4.38 28.95
C ILE A 322 37.43 -4.75 30.31
N PHE A 323 38.50 -5.55 30.31
CA PHE A 323 39.14 -5.98 31.54
C PHE A 323 40.00 -4.89 32.18
N TYR A 324 40.66 -4.04 31.39
CA TYR A 324 41.44 -2.91 31.90
C TYR A 324 40.57 -1.91 32.67
N ASN A 325 39.38 -1.63 32.15
CA ASN A 325 38.41 -0.71 32.74
C ASN A 325 37.37 -1.40 33.66
N GLU A 326 37.54 -2.68 33.96
CA GLU A 326 36.68 -3.46 34.88
C GLU A 326 35.18 -3.42 34.51
N LEU A 327 34.89 -3.38 33.20
CA LEU A 327 33.54 -3.35 32.62
C LEU A 327 32.83 -4.71 32.61
N TYR A 328 33.49 -5.77 33.07
CA TYR A 328 32.94 -7.12 33.10
C TYR A 328 33.04 -7.75 34.48
N THR A 329 31.92 -8.30 34.97
CA THR A 329 31.81 -9.07 36.23
C THR A 329 31.00 -10.35 36.09
N GLY A 330 30.80 -10.81 34.86
CA GLY A 330 30.09 -12.05 34.58
C GLY A 330 30.92 -13.30 34.89
N LYS A 331 30.40 -14.45 34.48
CA LYS A 331 31.00 -15.78 34.74
C LYS A 331 31.55 -16.48 33.49
N SER A 332 31.48 -15.80 32.35
CA SER A 332 31.85 -16.32 31.03
C SER A 332 33.26 -15.90 30.61
N GLU A 333 34.21 -15.69 31.54
CA GLU A 333 35.59 -15.33 31.18
C GLU A 333 36.23 -16.34 30.22
N SER A 334 35.85 -17.62 30.31
CA SER A 334 36.34 -18.68 29.42
C SER A 334 36.07 -18.43 27.94
N LYS A 335 35.07 -17.60 27.58
CA LYS A 335 34.80 -17.26 26.18
C LYS A 335 35.93 -16.43 25.56
N PHE A 336 36.64 -15.62 26.36
CA PHE A 336 37.78 -14.82 25.89
C PHE A 336 39.03 -15.66 25.57
N TYR A 337 39.04 -16.95 25.91
CA TYR A 337 40.12 -17.86 25.51
C TYR A 337 40.26 -17.99 23.98
N GLN A 338 39.17 -17.80 23.22
CA GLN A 338 39.24 -17.89 21.76
C GLN A 338 39.85 -16.66 21.09
N CYS A 339 40.09 -15.60 21.85
CA CYS A 339 40.64 -14.35 21.33
C CYS A 339 42.16 -14.46 21.10
N GLU A 340 42.66 -13.77 20.08
CA GLU A 340 44.09 -13.78 19.75
C GLU A 340 44.91 -13.14 20.88
N GLU A 341 44.42 -12.03 21.43
CA GLU A 341 45.01 -11.27 22.54
C GLU A 341 44.76 -11.86 23.94
N ARG A 342 44.32 -13.12 24.05
CA ARG A 342 44.01 -13.75 25.36
C ARG A 342 45.13 -13.65 26.40
N TYR A 343 46.40 -13.71 26.00
CA TYR A 343 47.51 -13.60 26.95
C TYR A 343 47.71 -12.16 27.45
N LYS A 344 47.43 -11.15 26.61
CA LYS A 344 47.42 -9.74 27.06
C LYS A 344 46.27 -9.48 28.04
N ILE A 345 45.10 -10.08 27.77
CA ILE A 345 43.98 -10.07 28.72
C ILE A 345 44.41 -10.72 30.05
N ALA A 346 45.12 -11.85 30.00
CA ALA A 346 45.66 -12.51 31.20
C ALA A 346 46.59 -11.59 32.00
N GLU A 347 47.51 -10.88 31.34
CA GLU A 347 48.40 -9.91 31.99
C GLU A 347 47.64 -8.76 32.65
N ILE A 348 46.61 -8.23 31.99
CA ILE A 348 45.74 -7.20 32.57
C ILE A 348 45.06 -7.73 33.83
N LEU A 349 44.45 -8.92 33.77
CA LEU A 349 43.80 -9.56 34.91
C LEU A 349 44.77 -9.84 36.06
N MET A 350 45.99 -10.31 35.77
CA MET A 350 47.04 -10.53 36.77
C MET A 350 47.44 -9.21 37.47
N ARG A 351 47.64 -8.12 36.71
CA ARG A 351 47.96 -6.79 37.27
C ARG A 351 46.83 -6.20 38.09
N LYS A 352 45.57 -6.52 37.74
CA LYS A 352 44.36 -6.11 38.46
C LYS A 352 44.00 -7.06 39.62
N GLU A 353 44.88 -8.01 39.92
CA GLU A 353 44.71 -9.02 40.98
C GLU A 353 43.44 -9.89 40.83
N LYS A 354 42.90 -9.99 39.60
CA LYS A 354 41.73 -10.83 39.27
C LYS A 354 42.15 -12.26 38.96
N TYR A 355 42.89 -12.88 39.88
CA TYR A 355 43.52 -14.18 39.65
C TYR A 355 42.51 -15.30 39.35
N GLN A 356 41.33 -15.28 39.99
CA GLN A 356 40.29 -16.28 39.73
C GLN A 356 39.75 -16.17 38.29
N SER A 357 39.67 -14.98 37.71
CA SER A 357 39.27 -14.78 36.31
C SER A 357 40.32 -15.31 35.33
N VAL A 358 41.62 -15.17 35.65
CA VAL A 358 42.70 -15.81 34.87
C VAL A 358 42.54 -17.33 34.89
N VAL A 359 42.29 -17.92 36.06
CA VAL A 359 41.99 -19.36 36.16
C VAL A 359 40.77 -19.71 35.32
N ASN A 360 39.66 -18.99 35.45
CA ASN A 360 38.43 -19.28 34.68
C ASN A 360 38.68 -19.26 33.16
N MET A 361 39.59 -18.42 32.68
CA MET A 361 39.90 -18.32 31.26
C MET A 361 40.74 -19.48 30.73
N PHE A 362 41.73 -19.95 31.50
CA PHE A 362 42.74 -20.91 31.05
C PHE A 362 42.64 -22.31 31.70
N PHE A 363 41.74 -22.53 32.65
CA PHE A 363 41.63 -23.80 33.35
C PHE A 363 41.39 -24.97 32.38
N LYS A 364 42.17 -26.04 32.54
CA LYS A 364 42.18 -27.25 31.68
C LYS A 364 42.60 -27.02 30.22
N LYS A 365 43.30 -25.93 29.93
CA LYS A 365 43.90 -25.70 28.62
C LYS A 365 45.32 -26.26 28.58
N GLU A 366 45.71 -26.82 27.45
CA GLU A 366 46.89 -27.68 27.35
C GLU A 366 48.17 -26.96 26.93
N GLY A 367 48.07 -25.74 26.39
CA GLY A 367 49.23 -24.96 25.95
C GLY A 367 50.14 -24.59 27.12
N ASP A 368 51.45 -24.56 26.87
CA ASP A 368 52.44 -24.22 27.90
C ASP A 368 52.20 -22.82 28.49
N MET A 369 51.88 -21.84 27.65
CA MET A 369 51.49 -20.49 28.10
C MET A 369 50.17 -20.49 28.89
N ASP A 370 49.20 -21.33 28.53
CA ASP A 370 47.94 -21.44 29.27
C ASP A 370 48.18 -21.99 30.68
N LYS A 371 49.01 -23.05 30.77
CA LYS A 371 49.46 -23.64 32.03
C LYS A 371 50.26 -22.64 32.86
N PHE A 372 51.13 -21.85 32.23
CA PHE A 372 51.91 -20.80 32.89
C PHE A 372 51.00 -19.76 33.58
N TYR A 373 50.03 -19.18 32.87
CA TYR A 373 49.12 -18.20 33.49
C TYR A 373 48.20 -18.86 34.54
N THR A 374 47.70 -20.07 34.28
CA THR A 374 46.86 -20.81 35.23
C THR A 374 47.60 -21.10 36.55
N ALA A 375 48.83 -21.61 36.45
CA ALA A 375 49.66 -21.91 37.61
C ALA A 375 50.05 -20.62 38.36
N SER A 376 50.39 -19.55 37.65
CA SER A 376 50.74 -18.26 38.25
C SER A 376 49.57 -17.67 39.05
N ALA A 377 48.35 -17.76 38.49
CA ALA A 377 47.14 -17.31 39.15
C ALA A 377 46.79 -18.18 40.38
N PHE A 378 46.89 -19.51 40.29
CA PHE A 378 46.66 -20.39 41.46
C PHE A 378 47.61 -20.10 42.61
N ARG A 379 48.90 -19.85 42.31
CA ARG A 379 49.89 -19.50 43.32
C ARG A 379 49.53 -18.18 44.01
N LYS A 380 49.09 -17.16 43.27
CA LYS A 380 48.60 -15.88 43.83
C LYS A 380 47.30 -16.01 44.62
N LEU A 381 46.50 -17.05 44.35
CA LEU A 381 45.34 -17.44 45.16
C LEU A 381 45.70 -18.30 46.39
N GLY A 382 46.99 -18.55 46.66
CA GLY A 382 47.45 -19.38 47.78
C GLY A 382 47.29 -20.90 47.58
N LYS A 383 46.96 -21.35 46.36
CA LYS A 383 46.78 -22.77 46.02
C LYS A 383 48.09 -23.37 45.49
N THR A 384 49.14 -23.35 46.30
CA THR A 384 50.51 -23.71 45.90
C THR A 384 50.63 -25.11 45.31
N ASP A 385 50.06 -26.13 45.95
CA ASP A 385 50.14 -27.51 45.44
C ASP A 385 49.51 -27.68 44.05
N VAL A 386 48.37 -27.01 43.83
CA VAL A 386 47.67 -27.00 42.54
C VAL A 386 48.47 -26.24 41.49
N ALA A 387 49.10 -25.14 41.90
CA ALA A 387 49.95 -24.32 41.06
C ALA A 387 51.17 -25.13 40.57
N ASP A 388 51.87 -25.81 41.48
CA ASP A 388 53.07 -26.62 41.17
C ASP A 388 52.72 -27.82 40.31
N SER A 389 51.62 -28.51 40.60
CA SER A 389 51.11 -29.60 39.76
C SER A 389 50.70 -29.13 38.37
N THR A 390 50.24 -27.89 38.21
CA THR A 390 49.91 -27.34 36.89
C THR A 390 51.19 -26.96 36.13
N ALA A 391 52.14 -26.33 36.81
CA ALA A 391 53.42 -25.91 36.22
C ALA A 391 54.33 -27.07 35.81
N SER A 392 54.26 -28.23 36.49
CA SER A 392 55.00 -29.43 36.09
C SER A 392 54.63 -29.95 34.69
N GLY A 393 53.45 -29.56 34.19
CA GLY A 393 52.97 -29.90 32.84
C GLY A 393 53.46 -28.98 31.72
N ILE A 394 54.23 -27.92 32.02
CA ILE A 394 54.86 -27.02 31.05
C ILE A 394 56.09 -27.69 30.46
N LYS A 395 56.16 -27.78 29.12
CA LYS A 395 57.27 -28.42 28.39
C LYS A 395 58.36 -27.42 27.98
N ASP A 396 58.00 -26.18 27.71
CA ASP A 396 58.93 -25.09 27.42
C ASP A 396 59.78 -24.75 28.66
N GLU A 397 61.07 -25.06 28.58
CA GLU A 397 62.02 -24.87 29.69
C GLU A 397 62.23 -23.39 30.07
N SER A 398 62.08 -22.45 29.11
CA SER A 398 62.21 -21.02 29.38
C SER A 398 61.00 -20.48 30.17
N LEU A 399 59.79 -20.90 29.77
CA LEU A 399 58.56 -20.58 30.51
C LEU A 399 58.55 -21.22 31.90
N LYS A 400 59.07 -22.44 32.01
CA LYS A 400 59.19 -23.15 33.29
C LYS A 400 60.20 -22.50 34.22
N ALA A 401 61.33 -22.00 33.69
CA ALA A 401 62.31 -21.26 34.47
C ALA A 401 61.75 -19.92 35.00
N THR A 402 60.94 -19.22 34.19
CA THR A 402 60.34 -17.93 34.56
C THR A 402 59.17 -18.07 35.55
N TYR A 403 58.49 -19.23 35.61
CA TYR A 403 57.46 -19.54 36.60
C TYR A 403 57.97 -19.43 38.06
N ASN A 404 59.27 -19.63 38.27
CA ASN A 404 59.94 -19.60 39.58
C ASN A 404 60.66 -18.28 39.92
N GLY A 405 60.36 -17.19 39.21
CA GLY A 405 60.90 -15.86 39.51
C GLY A 405 60.31 -15.20 40.76
N GLY A 406 60.72 -15.63 41.96
CA GLY A 406 60.79 -14.78 43.16
C GLY A 406 59.69 -14.94 44.22
N THR A 407 59.88 -15.88 45.14
CA THR A 407 59.70 -15.58 46.57
C THR A 407 60.74 -14.53 46.98
N GLN A 408 60.29 -13.31 47.25
CA GLN A 408 60.86 -12.42 48.27
C GLN A 408 59.72 -11.83 49.08
#